data_AF-A0AAD5C1F9-F1
#
_entry.id   AF-A0AAD5C1F9-F1
#
_cell.length_a   1.000
_cell.length_b   1.000
_cell.length_c   1.000
_cell.angle_alpha   90.00
_cell.angle_beta   90.00
_cell.angle_gamma   90.00
#
_symmetry.space_group_name_H-M   'P 1'
#
loop_
_entity.id
_entity.type
_entity.pdbx_description
1 polymer ?
#
loop_
_entity_poly.entity_id
_entity_poly.type
_entity_poly.pdbx_seq_one_letter_code
_entity_poly.pdbx_strand_id
1 'polypeptide(L)'
;KQQAVNTHAYQTAPSNQFTGHYGAADGLNGINKMVFDYLLLPASVAKEHGVHQEELVNQLGIPLDKIMAALKYLVDESLLYNTVDDYHFKSTVNG
;
A
#
# COMPACT_ATOMS: atom_id res chain seq x y z
N LYS A 1 -20.45 38.97 -17.13
CA LYS A 1 -21.75 38.89 -16.42
C LYS A 1 -22.31 37.49 -16.66
N GLN A 2 -22.56 36.58 -15.73
CA GLN A 2 -22.54 36.42 -14.26
C GLN A 2 -22.43 34.87 -14.06
N GLN A 3 -21.58 34.33 -13.18
CA GLN A 3 -21.93 33.66 -11.88
C GLN A 3 -23.21 32.79 -11.93
N ALA A 4 -23.36 31.61 -11.33
CA ALA A 4 -22.55 30.69 -10.51
C ALA A 4 -23.41 29.42 -10.32
N VAL A 5 -22.84 28.27 -9.97
CA VAL A 5 -23.52 27.26 -9.13
C VAL A 5 -22.49 26.46 -8.33
N ASN A 6 -22.52 26.68 -7.03
CA ASN A 6 -21.93 25.85 -5.98
C ASN A 6 -22.93 24.75 -5.65
N THR A 7 -22.53 23.48 -5.75
CA THR A 7 -23.31 22.37 -5.20
C THR A 7 -22.44 21.14 -4.89
N HIS A 8 -22.09 21.04 -3.61
CA HIS A 8 -22.30 19.88 -2.74
C HIS A 8 -21.26 18.74 -2.63
N ALA A 9 -21.02 18.45 -1.34
CA ALA A 9 -20.73 17.16 -0.73
C ALA A 9 -19.26 16.71 -0.62
N TYR A 10 -18.66 17.10 0.51
CA TYR A 10 -17.69 16.27 1.22
C TYR A 10 -18.36 14.94 1.57
N GLN A 11 -18.12 13.93 0.75
CA GLN A 11 -18.36 12.53 1.09
C GLN A 11 -16.99 11.89 1.26
N THR A 12 -16.42 11.99 2.45
CA THR A 12 -15.37 11.06 2.89
C THR A 12 -16.05 9.70 2.98
N ALA A 13 -15.88 8.87 1.96
CA ALA A 13 -16.31 7.49 2.02
C ALA A 13 -15.44 6.75 3.03
N PRO A 14 -15.99 6.14 4.10
CA PRO A 14 -15.30 5.04 4.76
C PRO A 14 -15.56 3.79 3.91
N SER A 15 -14.84 3.66 2.81
CA SER A 15 -14.81 2.41 2.05
C SER A 15 -13.84 1.43 2.73
N ASN A 16 -14.14 1.04 3.97
CA ASN A 16 -13.47 -0.07 4.68
C ASN A 16 -14.20 -1.39 4.38
N GLN A 17 -14.55 -1.61 3.13
CA GLN A 17 -14.97 -2.94 2.65
C GLN A 17 -13.90 -3.47 1.71
N PHE A 18 -12.69 -3.67 2.24
CA PHE A 18 -11.64 -4.38 1.51
C PHE A 18 -11.89 -5.90 1.58
N THR A 19 -13.07 -6.32 1.12
CA THR A 19 -13.32 -7.68 0.64
C THR A 19 -12.95 -7.72 -0.84
N GLY A 20 -11.69 -7.39 -1.12
CA GLY A 20 -11.07 -7.68 -2.40
C GLY A 20 -10.25 -8.93 -2.21
N HIS A 21 -10.74 -10.04 -2.74
CA HIS A 21 -10.00 -11.30 -2.79
C HIS A 21 -8.71 -11.04 -3.60
N TYR A 22 -7.63 -10.69 -2.90
CA TYR A 22 -6.34 -10.44 -3.53
C TYR A 22 -5.78 -11.78 -4.00
N GLY A 23 -6.12 -12.20 -5.22
CA GLY A 23 -5.59 -13.45 -5.79
C GLY A 23 -4.06 -13.49 -5.85
N ALA A 24 -3.39 -12.33 -5.77
CA ALA A 24 -1.95 -12.20 -5.66
C ALA A 24 -1.39 -12.46 -4.25
N ALA A 25 -2.21 -12.39 -3.20
CA ALA A 25 -1.83 -12.67 -1.82
C ALA A 25 -2.21 -14.09 -1.35
N ASP A 26 -2.86 -14.89 -2.21
CA ASP A 26 -3.41 -16.21 -1.85
C ASP A 26 -2.31 -17.20 -1.39
N GLY A 27 -1.05 -16.96 -1.80
CA GLY A 27 0.14 -17.69 -1.33
C GLY A 27 0.98 -16.97 -0.28
N LEU A 28 0.66 -15.72 0.09
CA LEU A 28 1.43 -14.95 1.06
C LEU A 28 0.99 -15.28 2.49
N ASN A 29 1.97 -15.54 3.36
CA ASN A 29 1.71 -15.76 4.78
C ASN A 29 2.67 -14.97 5.67
N GLY A 30 2.27 -14.75 6.93
CA GLY A 30 3.08 -14.10 7.94
C GLY A 30 3.47 -12.66 7.58
N ILE A 31 4.76 -12.34 7.68
CA ILE A 31 5.31 -10.99 7.50
C ILE A 31 5.08 -10.50 6.06
N ASN A 32 5.26 -11.36 5.07
CA ASN A 32 5.07 -11.03 3.66
C ASN A 32 3.64 -10.58 3.40
N LYS A 33 2.65 -11.30 3.96
CA LYS A 33 1.25 -10.90 3.86
C LYS A 33 1.00 -9.57 4.55
N MET A 34 1.50 -9.38 5.78
CA MET A 34 1.28 -8.13 6.53
C MET A 34 1.85 -6.91 5.81
N VAL A 35 3.05 -7.01 5.26
CA VAL A 35 3.69 -5.95 4.47
C VAL A 35 2.90 -5.67 3.19
N PHE A 36 2.51 -6.72 2.47
CA PHE A 36 1.74 -6.59 1.24
C PHE A 36 0.37 -5.95 1.50
N ASP A 37 -0.36 -6.41 2.52
CA ASP A 37 -1.67 -5.90 2.93
C ASP A 37 -1.60 -4.40 3.30
N TYR A 38 -0.55 -3.99 4.04
CA TYR A 38 -0.33 -2.59 4.38
C TYR A 38 -0.13 -1.71 3.13
N LEU A 39 0.60 -2.21 2.13
CA LEU A 39 0.83 -1.51 0.87
C LEU A 39 -0.41 -1.42 -0.02
N LEU A 40 -1.46 -2.18 0.28
CA LEU A 40 -2.77 -2.13 -0.37
C LEU A 40 -3.77 -1.20 0.32
N LEU A 41 -3.43 -0.72 1.52
CA LEU A 41 -4.28 0.25 2.21
C LEU A 41 -4.45 1.50 1.35
N PRO A 42 -5.64 2.09 1.28
CA PRO A 42 -5.88 3.29 0.47
C PRO A 42 -4.96 4.45 0.87
N ALA A 43 -4.63 4.57 2.17
CA ALA A 43 -3.67 5.56 2.65
C ALA A 43 -2.23 5.33 2.12
N SER A 44 -1.84 4.07 1.89
CA SER A 44 -0.55 3.69 1.32
C SER A 44 -0.53 3.87 -0.19
N VAL A 45 -1.60 3.46 -0.87
CA VAL A 45 -1.75 3.59 -2.34
C VAL A 45 -1.85 5.07 -2.75
N ALA A 46 -2.48 5.91 -1.94
CA ALA A 46 -2.56 7.35 -2.16
C ALA A 46 -1.22 8.08 -2.01
N LYS A 47 -0.19 7.45 -1.42
CA LYS A 47 1.16 8.01 -1.38
C LYS A 47 1.78 7.90 -2.78
N GLU A 48 1.98 9.04 -3.43
CA GLU A 48 2.53 9.12 -4.79
C GLU A 48 3.86 8.37 -4.90
N HIS A 49 4.75 8.59 -3.93
CA HIS A 49 6.06 7.97 -3.83
C HIS A 49 6.04 6.55 -3.24
N GLY A 50 4.90 6.03 -2.78
CA GLY A 50 4.83 4.75 -2.08
C GLY A 50 5.14 4.84 -0.58
N VAL A 51 5.32 3.69 0.05
CA VAL A 51 5.55 3.59 1.50
C VAL A 51 7.02 3.30 1.78
N HIS A 52 7.59 4.03 2.73
CA HIS A 52 8.95 3.82 3.20
C HIS A 52 9.05 2.59 4.10
N GLN A 53 10.14 1.83 4.02
CA GLN A 53 10.38 0.65 4.87
C GLN A 53 10.33 0.96 6.39
N GLU A 54 10.76 2.13 6.83
CA GLU A 54 10.73 2.49 8.25
C GLU A 54 9.31 2.75 8.75
N GLU A 55 8.40 3.23 7.89
CA GLU A 55 6.99 3.32 8.22
C GLU A 55 6.44 1.91 8.49
N LEU A 56 6.77 0.93 7.64
CA LEU A 56 6.35 -0.46 7.84
C LEU A 56 6.85 -1.05 9.17
N VAL A 57 8.09 -0.73 9.57
CA VAL A 57 8.64 -1.12 10.87
C VAL A 57 7.82 -0.54 12.02
N ASN A 58 7.51 0.75 11.96
CA ASN A 58 6.74 1.43 13.00
C ASN A 58 5.27 0.97 13.06
N GLN A 59 4.65 0.76 11.91
CA GLN A 59 3.22 0.43 11.80
C GLN A 59 2.95 -1.04 12.12
N LEU A 60 3.82 -1.95 11.65
CA LEU A 60 3.66 -3.38 11.87
C LEU A 60 4.34 -3.86 13.16
N GLY A 61 5.24 -3.05 13.75
CA GLY A 61 6.02 -3.43 14.93
C GLY A 61 7.02 -4.56 14.64
N ILE A 62 7.42 -4.72 13.37
CA ILE A 62 8.29 -5.80 12.89
C ILE A 62 9.69 -5.22 12.67
N PRO A 63 10.77 -5.90 13.09
CA PRO A 63 12.13 -5.40 12.90
C PRO A 63 12.46 -5.19 11.41
N LEU A 64 13.25 -4.16 11.12
CA LEU A 64 13.62 -3.76 9.75
C LEU A 64 14.19 -4.91 8.91
N ASP A 65 15.01 -5.78 9.50
CA ASP A 65 15.55 -6.98 8.83
C ASP A 65 14.47 -7.85 8.19
N LYS A 66 13.38 -8.10 8.94
CA LYS A 66 12.27 -8.93 8.48
C LYS A 66 11.41 -8.21 7.46
N ILE A 67 11.22 -6.90 7.63
CA ILE A 67 10.52 -6.06 6.65
C ILE A 67 11.28 -6.04 5.33
N MET A 68 12.60 -5.82 5.36
CA MET A 68 13.47 -5.84 4.18
C MET A 68 13.44 -7.18 3.46
N ALA A 69 13.54 -8.29 4.21
CA ALA A 69 13.45 -9.63 3.64
C ALA A 69 12.10 -9.86 2.95
N ALA A 70 11.01 -9.41 3.58
CA ALA A 70 9.66 -9.52 3.02
C ALA A 70 9.50 -8.65 1.75
N LEU A 71 9.94 -7.39 1.79
CA LEU A 71 9.90 -6.48 0.64
C LEU A 71 10.69 -7.05 -0.54
N LYS A 72 11.90 -7.55 -0.29
CA LYS A 72 12.73 -8.18 -1.33
C LYS A 72 12.03 -9.39 -1.95
N TYR A 73 11.46 -10.28 -1.14
CA TYR A 73 10.70 -11.42 -1.62
C TYR A 73 9.52 -10.98 -2.49
N LEU A 74 8.74 -9.99 -2.02
CA LEU A 74 7.58 -9.49 -2.76
C LEU A 74 7.96 -8.76 -4.06
N VAL A 75 9.13 -8.12 -4.13
CA VAL A 75 9.67 -7.55 -5.37
C VAL A 75 10.10 -8.65 -6.34
N ASP A 76 10.74 -9.72 -5.85
CA ASP A 76 11.13 -10.89 -6.66
C ASP A 76 9.90 -11.58 -7.27
N GLU A 77 8.82 -11.72 -6.49
CA GLU A 77 7.52 -12.21 -6.94
C GLU A 77 6.76 -11.22 -7.84
N SER A 78 7.35 -10.06 -8.17
CA SER A 78 6.74 -8.99 -8.97
C SER A 78 5.43 -8.42 -8.40
N LEU A 79 5.21 -8.63 -7.09
CA LEU A 79 4.05 -8.12 -6.37
C LEU A 79 4.23 -6.68 -5.91
N LEU A 80 5.49 -6.28 -5.69
CA LEU A 80 5.90 -4.92 -5.38
C LEU A 80 6.95 -4.43 -6.37
N TYR A 81 7.06 -3.11 -6.48
CA TYR A 81 8.17 -2.45 -7.15
C TYR A 81 8.65 -1.26 -6.32
N ASN A 82 9.92 -0.93 -6.48
CA ASN A 82 10.50 0.31 -5.96
C ASN A 82 10.15 1.47 -6.89
N THR A 83 9.79 2.62 -6.31
CA THR A 83 9.23 3.74 -7.05
C THR A 83 10.30 4.74 -7.47
N VAL A 84 10.72 5.57 -6.52
CA VAL A 84 11.66 6.69 -6.70
C VAL A 84 13.03 6.35 -6.16
N ASP A 85 13.10 5.52 -5.13
CA ASP A 85 14.33 5.10 -4.46
C ASP A 85 14.21 3.65 -3.99
N ASP A 86 15.32 3.05 -3.59
CA ASP A 86 15.40 1.68 -3.06
C ASP A 86 14.66 1.46 -1.74
N TYR A 87 14.15 2.52 -1.09
CA TYR A 87 13.49 2.46 0.21
C TYR A 87 11.97 2.65 0.15
N HIS A 88 11.42 2.98 -1.02
CA HIS A 88 10.01 3.28 -1.22
C HIS A 88 9.35 2.24 -2.12
N PHE A 89 8.28 1.63 -1.62
CA PHE A 89 7.64 0.48 -2.27
C PHE A 89 6.17 0.75 -2.59
N LYS A 90 5.71 0.25 -3.74
CA LYS A 90 4.30 0.21 -4.15
C LYS A 90 3.90 -1.17 -4.62
N SER A 91 2.62 -1.49 -4.49
CA SER A 91 2.06 -2.73 -4.98
C SER A 91 1.77 -2.65 -6.48
N THR A 92 2.12 -3.71 -7.21
CA THR A 92 1.86 -3.84 -8.66
C THR A 92 0.37 -3.98 -8.95
N VAL A 93 -0.42 -4.46 -7.98
CA VAL A 93 -1.86 -4.71 -8.16
C VAL A 93 -2.74 -3.45 -8.15
N ASN A 94 -2.20 -2.28 -7.81
CA ASN A 94 -2.88 -0.98 -7.92
C ASN A 94 -2.15 -0.01 -8.87
N GLY A 95 -1.30 -0.53 -9.76
CA GLY A 95 -0.63 0.24 -10.82
C GLY A 95 -1.53 0.53 -12.00
#